data_AF-A0A963XTT5-F1
#
_entry.id   AF-A0A963XTT5-F1
#
_cell.length_a   1.000
_cell.length_b   1.000
_cell.length_c   1.000
_cell.angle_alpha   90.00
_cell.angle_beta   90.00
_cell.angle_gamma   90.00
#
_symmetry.space_group_name_H-M   'P 1'
#
loop_
_entity.id
_entity.type
_entity.pdbx_description
1 polymer ?
#
loop_
_entity_poly.entity_id
_entity_poly.type
_entity_poly.pdbx_seq_one_letter_code
_entity_poly.pdbx_strand_id
1 'polypeptide(L)'
;MASYQARQRDPLLDQNIQAALERRGKELLGVVLLGLGVLTAMMLLSYSPDDPSWLAATDEPARNLLGRFGAALASPLFVIAGQGAWMIAVIFAAWGARFVTHRGEERALSRVIFAPIAVALMSVYASTHVA
;
A
#
# COMPACT_ATOMS: atom_id res chain seq x y z
N MET A 1 -34.04 28.84 37.35
CA MET A 1 -33.06 28.47 36.31
C MET A 1 -32.50 27.11 36.66
N ALA A 2 -33.03 26.05 36.04
CA ALA A 2 -32.55 24.69 36.27
C ALA A 2 -31.30 24.48 35.42
N SER A 3 -30.13 24.38 36.05
CA SER A 3 -28.91 23.95 35.39
C SER A 3 -29.03 22.47 35.07
N TYR A 4 -29.24 22.15 33.79
CA TYR A 4 -29.01 20.81 33.28
C TYR A 4 -27.50 20.51 33.41
N GLN A 5 -27.10 19.90 34.53
CA GLN A 5 -25.87 19.12 34.57
C GLN A 5 -26.08 17.95 33.61
N ALA A 6 -25.65 18.13 32.36
CA ALA A 6 -25.42 16.99 31.48
C ALA A 6 -24.40 16.11 32.21
N ARG A 7 -24.90 15.05 32.84
CA ARG A 7 -24.12 14.01 33.49
C ARG A 7 -23.04 13.60 32.51
N GLN A 8 -21.83 14.10 32.74
CA GLN A 8 -20.63 13.81 31.95
C GLN A 8 -20.44 12.32 32.13
N ARG A 9 -20.96 11.55 31.17
CA ARG A 9 -20.83 10.10 31.17
C ARG A 9 -19.34 9.85 31.13
N ASP A 10 -18.80 9.29 32.22
CA ASP A 10 -17.43 8.82 32.26
C ASP A 10 -17.20 8.01 30.97
N PRO A 11 -16.24 8.41 30.12
CA PRO A 11 -16.00 7.70 28.89
C PRO A 11 -15.69 6.24 29.24
N LEU A 12 -16.53 5.31 28.78
CA LEU A 12 -16.46 3.87 29.08
C LEU A 12 -15.11 3.24 28.68
N LEU A 13 -14.29 3.96 27.92
CA LEU A 13 -12.91 3.65 27.62
C LEU A 13 -12.04 4.78 28.16
N ASP A 14 -11.23 4.45 29.16
CA ASP A 14 -10.20 5.32 29.72
C ASP A 14 -9.36 5.93 28.58
N GLN A 15 -9.05 7.23 28.63
CA GLN A 15 -8.35 7.94 27.52
C GLN A 15 -7.01 7.27 27.17
N ASN A 16 -6.38 6.64 28.17
CA ASN A 16 -5.17 5.85 28.02
C ASN A 16 -5.37 4.58 27.17
N ILE A 17 -6.52 3.89 27.30
CA ILE A 17 -6.85 2.70 26.51
C ILE A 17 -7.11 3.12 25.06
N GLN A 18 -7.82 4.23 24.83
CA GLN A 18 -8.08 4.74 23.48
C GLN A 18 -6.78 5.12 22.76
N ALA A 19 -5.89 5.88 23.43
CA ALA A 19 -4.61 6.27 22.86
C ALA A 19 -3.70 5.05 22.58
N ALA A 20 -3.71 4.04 23.46
CA ALA A 20 -2.98 2.81 23.24
C ALA A 20 -3.54 2.00 22.05
N LEU A 21 -4.86 1.97 21.88
CA LEU A 21 -5.53 1.31 20.75
C LEU A 21 -5.19 2.00 19.43
N GLU A 22 -5.28 3.33 19.38
CA GLU A 22 -4.94 4.11 18.19
C GLU A 22 -3.49 3.88 17.78
N ARG A 23 -2.56 3.89 18.75
CA ARG A 23 -1.14 3.65 18.48
C ARG A 23 -0.89 2.26 17.91
N ARG A 24 -1.45 1.21 18.53
CA ARG A 24 -1.28 -0.17 18.04
C ARG A 24 -1.99 -0.42 16.71
N GLY A 25 -3.13 0.21 16.49
CA GLY A 25 -3.86 0.14 15.22
C GLY A 25 -3.03 0.68 14.06
N LYS A 26 -2.35 1.82 14.26
CA LYS A 26 -1.46 2.42 13.27
C LYS A 26 -0.21 1.57 13.01
N GLU A 27 0.40 0.99 14.05
CA GLU A 27 1.52 0.06 13.89
C GLU A 27 1.12 -1.15 13.03
N LEU A 28 -0.03 -1.76 13.34
CA LEU A 28 -0.52 -2.91 12.59
C LEU A 28 -0.80 -2.56 11.13
N LEU A 29 -1.44 -1.42 10.88
CA LEU A 29 -1.66 -0.92 9.52
C LEU A 29 -0.33 -0.68 8.78
N GLY A 30 0.68 -0.15 9.48
CA GLY A 30 2.02 0.03 8.93
C GLY A 30 2.72 -1.28 8.57
N VAL A 31 2.62 -2.31 9.44
CA VAL A 31 3.16 -3.64 9.18
C VAL A 31 2.46 -4.30 7.99
N VAL A 32 1.14 -4.19 7.90
CA VAL A 32 0.36 -4.69 6.76
C VAL A 32 0.81 -4.00 5.47
N LEU A 33 0.99 -2.68 5.47
CA LEU A 33 1.51 -1.92 4.33
C LEU A 33 2.91 -2.37 3.92
N LEU A 34 3.81 -2.59 4.87
CA LEU A 34 5.15 -3.13 4.58
C LEU A 34 5.05 -4.52 3.93
N GLY A 35 4.20 -5.39 4.47
CA GLY A 35 3.94 -6.71 3.90
C GLY A 35 3.42 -6.64 2.47
N LEU A 36 2.44 -5.76 2.20
CA LEU A 36 1.91 -5.51 0.86
C LEU A 36 2.98 -4.95 -0.08
N GLY A 37 3.88 -4.08 0.41
CA GLY A 37 5.01 -3.57 -0.35
C GLY A 37 5.98 -4.67 -0.77
N VAL A 38 6.31 -5.59 0.15
CA VAL A 38 7.16 -6.75 -0.15
C VAL A 38 6.48 -7.69 -1.14
N LEU A 39 5.20 -8.02 -0.94
CA LEU A 39 4.44 -8.86 -1.86
C LEU A 39 4.36 -8.23 -3.26
N THR A 40 4.16 -6.91 -3.34
CA THR A 40 4.16 -6.15 -4.59
C THR A 40 5.52 -6.21 -5.27
N ALA A 41 6.61 -6.01 -4.52
CA ALA A 41 7.96 -6.13 -5.07
C ALA A 41 8.25 -7.55 -5.57
N MET A 42 7.86 -8.58 -4.82
CA MET A 42 8.04 -9.98 -5.23
C MET A 42 7.29 -10.29 -6.53
N MET A 43 6.01 -9.90 -6.64
CA MET A 43 5.24 -10.17 -7.86
C MET A 43 5.78 -9.42 -9.07
N LEU A 44 6.29 -8.19 -8.89
CA LEU A 44 6.85 -7.39 -9.98
C LEU A 44 8.24 -7.89 -10.38
N LEU A 45 9.06 -8.32 -9.42
CA LEU A 45 10.39 -8.87 -9.68
C LEU A 45 10.32 -10.18 -10.47
N SER A 46 9.34 -11.03 -10.16
CA SER A 46 9.12 -12.30 -10.85
C SER A 46 8.08 -12.22 -11.97
N TYR A 47 7.86 -11.03 -12.54
CA TYR A 47 6.92 -10.87 -13.65
C TYR A 47 7.48 -11.48 -14.94
N SER A 48 6.70 -12.32 -15.60
CA SER A 48 6.97 -12.85 -16.94
C SER A 48 5.79 -12.54 -17.87
N PRO A 49 6.01 -12.02 -19.09
CA PRO A 49 4.94 -11.81 -20.07
C PRO A 49 4.19 -13.09 -20.47
N ASP A 50 4.89 -14.23 -20.40
CA ASP A 50 4.35 -15.55 -20.72
C ASP A 50 3.57 -16.19 -19.55
N ASP A 51 3.45 -15.53 -18.39
CA ASP A 51 2.69 -16.06 -17.27
C ASP A 51 1.17 -16.04 -17.54
N PRO A 52 0.41 -17.03 -17.02
CA PRO A 52 -1.04 -17.04 -17.09
C PRO A 52 -1.61 -15.82 -16.37
N SER A 53 -2.30 -14.98 -17.14
CA SER A 53 -2.87 -13.72 -16.68
C SER A 53 -4.19 -13.44 -17.36
N TRP A 54 -4.88 -12.37 -16.96
CA TRP A 54 -6.13 -11.96 -17.60
C TRP A 54 -5.94 -11.55 -19.06
N LEU A 55 -4.71 -11.18 -19.43
CA LEU A 55 -4.35 -10.70 -20.77
C LEU A 55 -3.67 -11.80 -21.61
N ALA A 56 -3.24 -12.90 -20.99
CA ALA A 56 -2.57 -14.01 -21.63
C ALA A 56 -3.10 -15.34 -21.10
N ALA A 57 -3.92 -16.02 -21.91
CA ALA A 57 -4.38 -17.38 -21.64
C ALA A 57 -3.32 -18.37 -22.13
N THR A 58 -2.62 -19.00 -21.20
CA THR A 58 -1.59 -20.01 -21.44
C THR A 58 -1.81 -21.21 -20.53
N ASP A 59 -1.42 -22.40 -21.01
CA ASP A 59 -1.41 -23.63 -20.21
C ASP A 59 -0.11 -23.79 -19.41
N GLU A 60 0.86 -22.87 -19.55
CA GLU A 60 2.10 -22.90 -18.77
C GLU A 60 1.87 -22.61 -17.26
N PRO A 61 2.62 -23.27 -16.37
CA PRO A 61 2.58 -22.97 -14.94
C PRO A 61 3.11 -21.56 -14.67
N ALA A 62 2.47 -20.84 -13.75
CA ALA A 62 2.89 -19.49 -13.36
C ALA A 62 4.31 -19.52 -12.77
N ARG A 63 5.21 -18.72 -13.35
CA ARG A 63 6.59 -18.54 -12.88
C ARG A 63 6.70 -17.49 -11.78
N ASN A 64 5.66 -16.66 -11.63
CA ASN A 64 5.58 -15.69 -10.56
C ASN A 64 5.68 -16.36 -9.17
N LEU A 65 6.43 -15.74 -8.25
CA LEU A 65 6.67 -16.27 -6.90
C LEU A 65 5.38 -16.38 -6.07
N LEU A 66 4.37 -15.56 -6.38
CA LEU A 66 3.03 -15.64 -5.77
C LEU A 66 2.05 -16.50 -6.61
N GLY A 67 2.57 -17.27 -7.56
CA GLY A 67 1.81 -18.13 -8.47
C GLY A 67 0.87 -17.35 -9.38
N ARG A 68 -0.25 -17.99 -9.75
CA ARG A 68 -1.25 -17.42 -10.68
C ARG A 68 -1.84 -16.09 -10.20
N PHE A 69 -1.98 -15.91 -8.89
CA PHE A 69 -2.51 -14.67 -8.32
C PHE A 69 -1.54 -13.49 -8.55
N GLY A 70 -0.25 -13.70 -8.29
CA GLY A 70 0.78 -12.69 -8.56
C GLY A 70 0.89 -12.36 -10.05
N ALA A 71 0.85 -13.37 -10.91
CA ALA A 71 0.85 -13.19 -12.36
C ALA A 71 -0.36 -12.37 -12.86
N ALA A 72 -1.56 -12.65 -12.34
CA ALA A 72 -2.78 -11.94 -12.70
C ALA A 72 -2.76 -10.46 -12.30
N LEU A 73 -2.14 -10.11 -11.17
CA LEU A 73 -2.01 -8.71 -10.73
C LEU A 73 -0.82 -7.97 -11.35
N ALA A 74 0.33 -8.64 -11.49
CA ALA A 74 1.53 -8.03 -12.05
C ALA A 74 1.35 -7.64 -13.53
N SER A 75 0.61 -8.44 -14.29
CA SER A 75 0.37 -8.21 -15.72
C SER A 75 -0.26 -6.86 -16.05
N PRO A 76 -1.44 -6.47 -15.53
CA PRO A 76 -2.01 -5.15 -15.80
C PRO A 76 -1.16 -4.01 -15.24
N LEU A 77 -0.46 -4.21 -14.12
CA LEU A 77 0.43 -3.19 -13.56
C LEU A 77 1.60 -2.88 -14.50
N PHE A 78 2.25 -3.91 -15.06
CA PHE A 78 3.31 -3.73 -16.05
C PHE A 78 2.79 -3.19 -17.38
N VAL A 79 1.60 -3.60 -17.83
CA VAL A 79 1.01 -3.07 -19.07
C VAL A 79 0.67 -1.59 -18.96
N ILE A 80 0.15 -1.14 -17.82
CA ILE A 80 -0.27 0.26 -17.62
C ILE A 80 0.90 1.16 -17.22
N ALA A 81 1.73 0.72 -16.27
CA ALA A 81 2.75 1.55 -15.65
C ALA A 81 4.18 1.15 -16.02
N GLY A 82 4.38 0.03 -16.72
CA GLY A 82 5.71 -0.49 -17.06
C GLY A 82 6.62 -0.60 -15.84
N GLN A 83 7.86 -0.15 -15.99
CA GLN A 83 8.83 -0.07 -14.90
C GLN A 83 8.41 0.92 -13.79
N GLY A 84 7.49 1.85 -14.07
CA GLY A 84 6.89 2.72 -13.06
C GLY A 84 6.06 1.99 -12.01
N ALA A 85 5.62 0.76 -12.27
CA ALA A 85 4.88 -0.06 -11.31
C ALA A 85 5.65 -0.30 -10.00
N TRP A 86 6.99 -0.29 -10.04
CA TRP A 86 7.85 -0.39 -8.86
C TRP A 86 7.59 0.70 -7.82
N MET A 87 7.10 1.87 -8.23
CA MET A 87 6.73 2.93 -7.29
C MET A 87 5.62 2.53 -6.35
N ILE A 88 4.75 1.60 -6.74
CA ILE A 88 3.68 1.11 -5.86
C ILE A 88 4.29 0.38 -4.66
N ALA A 89 5.30 -0.47 -4.89
CA ALA A 89 6.03 -1.14 -3.82
C ALA A 89 6.75 -0.13 -2.91
N VAL A 90 7.40 0.88 -3.49
CA VAL A 90 8.09 1.94 -2.74
C VAL A 90 7.11 2.77 -1.90
N ILE A 91 5.95 3.10 -2.44
CA ILE A 91 4.90 3.83 -1.72
C ILE A 91 4.42 3.00 -0.53
N PHE A 92 4.05 1.73 -0.74
CA PHE A 92 3.66 0.87 0.38
C PHE A 92 4.76 0.74 1.44
N ALA A 93 6.01 0.59 1.01
CA ALA A 93 7.15 0.52 1.94
C ALA A 93 7.35 1.82 2.74
N ALA A 94 7.33 2.98 2.07
CA ALA A 94 7.54 4.27 2.69
C ALA A 94 6.42 4.62 3.69
N TRP A 95 5.17 4.33 3.32
CA TRP A 95 4.02 4.57 4.19
C TRP A 95 3.94 3.58 5.33
N GLY A 96 4.20 2.30 5.05
CA GLY A 96 4.31 1.28 6.08
C GLY A 96 5.36 1.62 7.13
N ALA A 97 6.56 2.01 6.70
CA ALA A 97 7.62 2.47 7.61
C ALA A 97 7.21 3.72 8.40
N ARG A 98 6.48 4.66 7.78
CA ARG A 98 5.98 5.86 8.44
C ARG A 98 4.99 5.55 9.57
N PHE A 99 4.05 4.64 9.33
CA PHE A 99 3.07 4.20 10.31
C PHE A 99 3.69 3.36 11.43
N VAL A 100 4.66 2.49 11.12
CA VAL A 100 5.39 1.72 12.15
C VAL A 100 6.24 2.64 13.03
N THR A 101 6.85 3.68 12.46
CA THR A 101 7.70 4.62 13.21
C THR A 101 6.95 5.76 13.87
N HIS A 102 5.62 5.84 13.73
CA HIS A 102 4.77 6.94 14.21
C HIS A 102 5.22 8.34 13.76
N ARG A 103 6.04 8.43 12.69
CA ARG A 103 6.66 9.69 12.27
C ARG A 103 5.77 10.42 11.27
N GLY A 104 5.02 11.41 11.76
CA GLY A 104 4.29 12.35 10.91
C GLY A 104 2.95 11.81 10.40
N GLU A 105 2.25 11.05 11.21
CA GLU A 105 0.94 10.46 10.90
C GLU A 105 -0.11 11.51 10.50
N GLU A 106 -0.09 12.69 11.14
CA GLU A 106 -0.99 13.82 10.79
C GLU A 106 -0.81 14.31 9.35
N ARG A 107 0.40 14.20 8.80
CA ARG A 107 0.70 14.59 7.41
C ARG A 107 0.62 13.43 6.44
N ALA A 108 0.29 12.23 6.91
CA ALA A 108 0.12 11.07 6.05
C ALA A 108 -1.12 11.29 5.18
N LEU A 109 -2.32 11.44 5.75
CA LEU A 109 -3.56 11.61 4.97
C LEU A 109 -3.50 12.76 3.94
N SER A 110 -2.90 13.90 4.28
CA SER A 110 -2.76 15.03 3.34
C SER A 110 -1.80 14.76 2.18
N ARG A 111 -0.91 13.75 2.29
CA ARG A 111 0.06 13.39 1.25
C ARG A 111 -0.34 12.18 0.41
N VAL A 112 -1.45 11.49 0.72
CA VAL A 112 -1.94 10.33 -0.07
C VAL A 112 -2.19 10.77 -1.51
N ILE A 113 -2.67 12.00 -1.69
CA ILE A 113 -2.98 12.55 -3.01
C ILE A 113 -1.76 12.63 -3.94
N PHE A 114 -0.54 12.70 -3.40
CA PHE A 114 0.68 12.72 -4.20
C PHE A 114 1.15 11.32 -4.61
N ALA A 115 0.66 10.25 -3.97
CA ALA A 115 1.05 8.88 -4.30
C ALA A 115 0.71 8.51 -5.77
N PRO A 116 -0.53 8.68 -6.27
CA PRO A 116 -0.84 8.38 -7.67
C PRO A 116 -0.09 9.30 -8.65
N ILE A 117 0.14 10.56 -8.27
CA ILE A 117 0.92 11.52 -9.08
C ILE A 117 2.36 11.05 -9.22
N ALA A 118 2.99 10.60 -8.13
CA ALA A 118 4.35 10.08 -8.15
C ALA A 118 4.48 8.82 -9.02
N VAL A 119 3.50 7.91 -8.97
CA VAL A 119 3.46 6.74 -9.85
C VAL A 119 3.37 7.16 -11.31
N ALA A 120 2.49 8.11 -11.64
CA ALA A 120 2.32 8.60 -13.00
C ALA A 120 3.61 9.25 -13.53
N LEU A 121 4.24 10.13 -12.75
CA LEU A 121 5.49 10.79 -13.14
C LEU A 121 6.63 9.79 -13.34
N MET A 122 6.77 8.80 -12.46
CA MET A 122 7.82 7.79 -12.61
C MET A 122 7.56 6.88 -13.81
N SER A 123 6.31 6.54 -14.10
CA SER A 123 5.95 5.78 -15.31
C SER A 123 6.37 6.53 -16.58
N VAL A 124 6.06 7.83 -16.67
CA VAL A 124 6.47 8.68 -17.80
C VAL A 124 7.99 8.77 -17.91
N TYR A 125 8.69 8.99 -16.80
CA TYR A 125 10.15 9.06 -16.78
C TYR A 125 10.82 7.73 -17.17
N ALA A 126 10.30 6.61 -16.66
CA ALA A 126 10.83 5.30 -16.99
C ALA A 126 10.62 4.97 -18.48
N SER A 127 9.49 5.38 -19.05
CA SER A 127 9.20 5.25 -20.48
C SER A 127 10.25 5.94 -21.36
N THR A 128 10.82 7.07 -20.94
CA THR A 128 11.87 7.76 -21.73
C THR A 128 13.24 7.10 -21.65
N HIS A 129 13.46 6.17 -20.71
CA HIS A 129 14.75 5.49 -20.48
C HIS A 129 14.75 4.03 -20.99
N VAL A 130 13.62 3.52 -21.45
CA VAL A 130 13.53 2.23 -22.14
C VAL A 130 13.82 2.49 -23.62
N ALA A 131 15.05 2.18 -24.03
CA ALA A 131 15.52 2.21 -25.42
C ALA A 131 15.48 0.82 -26.05
#